data_AF-A0A061N510-F1
#
_entry.id   AF-A0A061N510-F1
#
_cell.length_a   1.000
_cell.length_b   1.000
_cell.length_c   1.000
_cell.angle_alpha   90.00
_cell.angle_beta   90.00
_cell.angle_gamma   90.00
#
_symmetry.space_group_name_H-M   'P 1'
#
loop_
_entity.id
_entity.type
_entity.pdbx_description
1 polymer ?
#
loop_
_entity_poly.entity_id
_entity_poly.type
_entity_poly.pdbx_seq_one_letter_code
_entity_poly.pdbx_strand_id
1 'polypeptide(L)'
;MTDTQLHDTFHYLRKIPPVKRSEIAGLSQERAGNIVPAGLFIAELMRHTEGKSLIISRKGLRDGILYDKLLQDRQTRRFVNVKRETIYQLMREFNLSDTYGKAVYSLARSYYHLLFPNDTDEERARIEQLLLFSSHLRMLGHYIDEEHAHAHTLNVLINRSLDGFTHEERISLALLSSFTSIKRLRKKSATV
;
A
#
# COMPACT_ATOMS: atom_id res chain seq x y z
N MET A 1 9.48 7.97 -5.80
CA MET A 1 10.16 8.46 -7.02
C MET A 1 11.43 9.17 -6.58
N THR A 2 12.58 8.80 -7.13
CA THR A 2 13.87 9.45 -6.83
C THR A 2 14.00 10.76 -7.61
N ASP A 3 14.94 11.61 -7.21
CA ASP A 3 15.27 12.87 -7.91
C ASP A 3 15.64 12.61 -9.40
N THR A 4 16.49 11.62 -9.65
CA THR A 4 16.86 11.20 -11.01
C THR A 4 15.65 10.80 -11.84
N GLN A 5 14.76 9.96 -11.29
CA GLN A 5 13.54 9.52 -11.98
C GLN A 5 12.61 10.70 -12.31
N LEU A 6 12.50 11.67 -11.41
CA LEU A 6 11.72 12.88 -11.65
C LEU A 6 12.33 13.72 -12.76
N HIS A 7 13.64 13.94 -12.71
CA HIS A 7 14.38 14.72 -13.70
C HIS A 7 14.25 14.11 -15.10
N ASP A 8 14.48 12.80 -15.22
CA ASP A 8 14.35 12.06 -16.48
C ASP A 8 12.92 12.17 -17.04
N THR A 9 11.91 12.00 -16.17
CA THR A 9 10.50 12.11 -16.55
C THR A 9 10.17 13.52 -17.04
N PHE A 10 10.62 14.56 -16.32
CA PHE A 10 10.42 15.95 -16.70
C PHE A 10 11.09 16.26 -18.05
N HIS A 11 12.34 15.84 -18.25
CA HIS A 11 13.06 16.04 -19.50
C HIS A 11 12.43 15.31 -20.69
N TYR A 12 11.91 14.11 -20.47
CA TYR A 12 11.13 13.37 -21.46
C TYR A 12 9.87 14.14 -21.87
N LEU A 13 9.03 14.53 -20.89
CA LEU A 13 7.76 15.22 -21.14
C LEU A 13 7.97 16.59 -21.81
N ARG A 14 9.05 17.31 -21.46
CA ARG A 14 9.38 18.63 -22.04
C ARG A 14 9.64 18.56 -23.54
N LYS A 15 10.23 17.46 -24.04
CA LYS A 15 10.54 17.27 -25.46
C LYS A 15 9.30 16.99 -26.32
N ILE A 16 8.19 16.58 -25.71
CA ILE A 16 6.96 16.24 -26.41
C ILE A 16 6.10 17.51 -26.56
N PRO A 17 5.60 17.85 -27.76
CA PRO A 17 4.68 18.96 -27.95
C PRO A 17 3.40 18.79 -27.11
N PRO A 18 2.82 19.87 -26.55
CA PRO A 18 1.65 19.79 -25.67
C PRO A 18 0.50 18.94 -26.23
N VAL A 19 0.21 19.08 -27.53
CA VAL A 19 -0.86 18.35 -28.23
C VAL A 19 -0.61 16.83 -28.26
N LYS A 20 0.65 16.39 -28.36
CA LYS A 20 1.00 14.97 -28.41
C LYS A 20 1.15 14.34 -27.02
N ARG A 21 1.21 15.14 -25.95
CA ARG A 21 1.35 14.60 -24.59
C ARG A 21 0.12 13.80 -24.15
N SER A 22 -1.08 14.15 -24.61
CA SER A 22 -2.30 13.41 -24.28
C SER A 22 -2.36 12.00 -24.89
N GLU A 23 -1.47 11.68 -25.83
CA GLU A 23 -1.32 10.33 -26.39
C GLU A 23 -0.47 9.42 -25.48
N ILE A 24 0.22 9.99 -24.49
CA ILE A 24 1.02 9.23 -23.53
C ILE A 24 0.08 8.44 -22.62
N ALA A 25 0.27 7.12 -22.59
CA ALA A 25 -0.51 6.24 -21.73
C ALA A 25 -0.47 6.71 -20.26
N GLY A 26 -1.65 6.88 -19.67
CA GLY A 26 -1.81 7.35 -18.29
C GLY A 26 -1.82 8.87 -18.10
N LEU A 27 -1.65 9.68 -19.16
CA LEU A 27 -1.75 11.13 -19.08
C LEU A 27 -3.07 11.63 -19.69
N SER A 28 -3.95 12.22 -18.86
CA SER A 28 -5.20 12.81 -19.36
C SER A 28 -4.94 14.07 -20.18
N GLN A 29 -5.90 14.43 -21.04
CA GLN A 29 -5.84 15.67 -21.84
C GLN A 29 -5.73 16.93 -20.96
N GLU A 30 -6.44 16.96 -19.82
CA GLU A 30 -6.35 18.05 -18.84
C GLU A 30 -4.92 18.18 -18.28
N ARG A 31 -4.26 17.06 -17.98
CA ARG A 31 -2.90 17.04 -17.43
C ARG A 31 -1.84 17.36 -18.49
N ALA A 32 -2.03 16.97 -19.75
CA ALA A 32 -1.07 17.22 -20.83
C ALA A 32 -0.66 18.71 -20.95
N GLY A 33 -1.59 19.63 -20.70
CA GLY A 33 -1.36 21.07 -20.74
C GLY A 33 -0.48 21.61 -19.60
N ASN A 34 -0.61 21.05 -18.39
CA ASN A 34 0.05 21.58 -17.18
C ASN A 34 1.13 20.66 -16.58
N ILE A 35 1.36 19.47 -17.14
CA ILE A 35 2.30 18.49 -16.56
C ILE A 35 3.76 18.99 -16.53
N VAL A 36 4.18 19.76 -17.55
CA VAL A 36 5.56 20.29 -17.62
C VAL A 36 5.80 21.39 -16.58
N PRO A 37 4.98 22.45 -16.46
CA PRO A 37 5.17 23.43 -15.38
C PRO A 37 5.04 22.81 -13.99
N ALA A 38 4.14 21.84 -13.80
CA ALA A 38 4.05 21.09 -12.54
C ALA A 38 5.32 20.28 -12.25
N GLY A 39 5.87 19.58 -13.25
CA GLY A 39 7.12 18.84 -13.11
C GLY A 39 8.32 19.73 -12.77
N LEU A 40 8.41 20.92 -13.39
CA LEU A 40 9.43 21.91 -13.06
C LEU A 40 9.31 22.39 -11.62
N PHE A 41 8.09 22.72 -11.16
CA PHE A 41 7.83 23.13 -9.78
C PHE A 41 8.26 22.05 -8.78
N ILE A 42 7.88 20.79 -9.02
CA ILE A 42 8.25 19.67 -8.13
C ILE A 42 9.76 19.46 -8.12
N ALA A 43 10.43 19.53 -9.29
CA ALA A 43 11.88 19.37 -9.38
C ALA A 43 12.62 20.48 -8.61
N GLU A 44 12.18 21.72 -8.75
CA GLU A 44 12.77 22.84 -8.02
C GLU A 44 12.51 22.75 -6.51
N LEU A 45 11.32 22.29 -6.11
CA LEU A 45 11.01 22.04 -4.70
C LEU A 45 11.90 20.93 -4.11
N MET A 46 12.10 19.83 -4.84
CA MET A 46 12.99 18.75 -4.42
C MET A 46 14.44 19.24 -4.27
N ARG A 47 14.92 20.03 -5.24
CA ARG A 47 16.25 20.64 -5.21
C ARG A 47 16.42 21.58 -4.01
N HIS A 48 15.43 22.44 -3.75
CA HIS A 48 15.49 23.43 -2.67
C HIS A 48 15.39 22.79 -1.28
N THR A 49 14.66 21.67 -1.14
CA THR A 49 14.49 20.96 0.13
C THR A 49 15.52 19.86 0.38
N GLU A 50 16.43 19.62 -0.58
CA GLU A 50 17.38 18.50 -0.57
C GLU A 50 16.69 17.13 -0.37
N GLY A 51 15.46 17.02 -0.86
CA GLY A 51 14.61 15.85 -0.68
C GLY A 51 15.11 14.65 -1.49
N LYS A 52 15.44 13.54 -0.82
CA LYS A 52 15.95 12.31 -1.48
C LYS A 52 14.89 11.55 -2.29
N SER A 53 13.62 11.71 -1.94
CA SER A 53 12.53 10.97 -2.56
C SER A 53 11.20 11.72 -2.48
N LEU A 54 10.43 11.65 -3.57
CA LEU A 54 9.03 12.07 -3.59
C LEU A 54 8.12 10.87 -3.31
N ILE A 55 7.23 11.03 -2.33
CA ILE A 55 6.17 10.10 -1.99
C ILE A 55 4.83 10.74 -2.37
N ILE A 56 4.05 10.07 -3.21
CA ILE A 56 2.73 10.55 -3.62
C ILE A 56 1.69 10.09 -2.60
N SER A 57 1.10 11.05 -1.88
CA SER A 57 -0.07 10.80 -1.03
C SER A 57 -1.33 10.74 -1.88
N ARG A 58 -2.21 9.77 -1.59
CA ARG A 58 -3.58 9.73 -2.14
C ARG A 58 -4.57 10.58 -1.34
N LYS A 59 -4.13 11.13 -0.21
CA LYS A 59 -4.91 11.99 0.69
C LYS A 59 -4.52 13.45 0.47
N GLY A 60 -5.52 14.32 0.44
CA GLY A 60 -5.34 15.77 0.27
C GLY A 60 -6.00 16.58 1.37
N LEU A 61 -6.22 17.87 1.11
CA LEU A 61 -6.78 18.81 2.09
C LEU A 61 -8.16 18.38 2.63
N ARG A 62 -9.00 17.79 1.76
CA ARG A 62 -10.34 17.31 2.16
C ARG A 62 -10.25 16.20 3.22
N ASP A 63 -9.30 15.28 3.08
CA ASP A 63 -9.03 14.25 4.08
C ASP A 63 -8.53 14.87 5.37
N GLY A 64 -7.67 15.89 5.30
CA GLY A 64 -7.20 16.64 6.47
C GLY A 64 -8.35 17.25 7.27
N ILE A 65 -9.28 17.92 6.60
CA ILE A 65 -10.49 18.49 7.25
C ILE A 65 -11.39 17.39 7.82
N LEU A 66 -11.52 16.26 7.13
CA LEU A 66 -12.28 15.11 7.62
C LEU A 66 -11.65 14.54 8.90
N TYR A 67 -10.34 14.31 8.90
CA TYR A 67 -9.64 13.78 10.08
C TYR A 67 -9.66 14.75 11.25
N ASP A 68 -9.56 16.06 11.00
CA ASP A 68 -9.68 17.09 12.04
C ASP A 68 -11.02 16.97 12.77
N LYS A 69 -12.12 16.81 12.02
CA LYS A 69 -13.46 16.58 12.59
C LYS A 69 -13.59 15.23 13.29
N LEU A 70 -13.11 14.14 12.67
CA LEU A 70 -13.22 12.78 13.24
C LEU A 70 -12.41 12.61 14.53
N LEU A 71 -11.33 13.38 14.67
CA LEU A 71 -10.42 13.30 15.80
C LEU A 71 -10.69 14.38 16.85
N GLN A 72 -11.64 15.29 16.61
CA GLN A 72 -11.97 16.40 17.51
C GLN A 72 -12.32 15.92 18.93
N ASP A 73 -13.07 14.82 19.04
CA ASP A 73 -13.47 14.22 20.32
C ASP A 73 -12.42 13.22 20.88
N ARG A 74 -11.31 13.02 20.16
CA ARG A 74 -10.21 12.17 20.61
C ARG A 74 -9.09 13.05 21.16
N GLN A 75 -8.36 12.55 22.16
CA GLN A 75 -7.16 13.22 22.69
C GLN A 75 -5.95 13.18 21.74
N THR A 76 -6.17 13.05 20.43
CA THR A 76 -5.10 12.98 19.44
C THR A 76 -5.49 13.72 18.17
N ARG A 77 -4.52 14.38 17.53
CA ARG A 77 -4.68 15.02 16.21
C ARG A 77 -4.22 14.14 15.05
N ARG A 78 -3.72 12.94 15.34
CA ARG A 78 -3.21 12.00 14.33
C ARG A 78 -3.33 10.55 14.79
N PHE A 79 -3.37 9.63 13.83
CA PHE A 79 -3.16 8.21 14.12
C PHE A 79 -1.67 7.95 14.35
N VAL A 80 -1.32 7.30 15.46
CA VAL A 80 0.06 6.91 15.77
C VAL A 80 0.58 5.88 14.78
N ASN A 81 -0.28 4.96 14.34
CA ASN A 81 0.06 3.94 13.36
C ASN A 81 -1.09 3.77 12.36
N VAL A 82 -0.96 4.42 11.21
CA VAL A 82 -1.97 4.39 10.13
C VAL A 82 -2.22 2.96 9.65
N LYS A 83 -1.16 2.14 9.48
CA LYS A 83 -1.29 0.74 9.05
C LYS A 83 -2.17 -0.06 10.02
N ARG A 84 -1.93 0.04 11.32
CA ARG A 84 -2.75 -0.64 12.35
C ARG A 84 -4.20 -0.20 12.29
N GLU A 85 -4.45 1.11 12.15
CA GLU A 85 -5.81 1.64 12.02
C GLU A 85 -6.51 1.11 10.75
N THR A 86 -5.82 1.07 9.61
CA THR A 86 -6.35 0.47 8.37
C THR A 86 -6.72 -0.99 8.54
N ILE A 87 -5.87 -1.80 9.18
CA ILE A 87 -6.16 -3.22 9.44
C ILE A 87 -7.33 -3.36 10.41
N TYR A 88 -7.38 -2.55 11.47
CA TYR A 88 -8.48 -2.55 12.43
C TYR A 88 -9.83 -2.19 11.78
N GLN A 89 -9.85 -1.20 10.90
CA GLN A 89 -11.05 -0.82 10.14
C GLN A 89 -11.50 -1.96 9.22
N LEU A 90 -10.57 -2.60 8.51
CA LEU A 90 -10.86 -3.79 7.70
C LEU A 90 -11.44 -4.93 8.53
N MET A 91 -10.83 -5.23 9.67
CA MET A 91 -11.32 -6.30 10.55
C MET A 91 -12.75 -6.02 11.03
N ARG A 92 -13.07 -4.78 11.39
CA ARG A 92 -14.42 -4.40 11.79
C ARG A 92 -15.42 -4.49 10.65
N GLU A 93 -15.06 -4.01 9.48
CA GLU A 93 -15.94 -3.98 8.30
C GLU A 93 -16.29 -5.39 7.81
N PHE A 94 -15.32 -6.30 7.80
CA PHE A 94 -15.49 -7.68 7.36
C PHE A 94 -15.78 -8.65 8.52
N ASN A 95 -16.03 -8.12 9.73
CA ASN A 95 -16.30 -8.88 10.96
C ASN A 95 -15.28 -10.01 11.22
N LEU A 96 -13.99 -9.69 11.11
CA LEU A 96 -12.89 -10.65 11.26
C LEU A 96 -12.55 -10.87 12.74
N SER A 97 -12.30 -12.12 13.09
CA SER A 97 -11.94 -12.53 14.45
C SER A 97 -10.49 -12.16 14.80
N ASP A 98 -10.33 -11.27 15.78
CA ASP A 98 -9.04 -10.94 16.39
C ASP A 98 -8.39 -12.17 17.05
N THR A 99 -9.19 -13.01 17.73
CA THR A 99 -8.71 -14.25 18.36
C THR A 99 -8.12 -15.21 17.33
N TYR A 100 -8.80 -15.41 16.19
CA TYR A 100 -8.29 -16.25 15.11
C TYR A 100 -7.01 -15.66 14.51
N GLY A 101 -7.01 -14.35 14.21
CA GLY A 101 -5.84 -13.66 13.66
C GLY A 101 -4.60 -13.79 14.55
N LYS A 102 -4.77 -13.64 15.87
CA LYS A 102 -3.69 -13.83 16.87
C LYS A 102 -3.16 -15.26 16.90
N ALA A 103 -4.04 -16.26 16.84
CA ALA A 103 -3.64 -17.67 16.83
C ALA A 103 -2.80 -17.99 15.58
N VAL A 104 -3.25 -17.56 14.40
CA VAL A 104 -2.51 -17.74 13.13
C VAL A 104 -1.18 -17.00 13.17
N TYR A 105 -1.16 -15.75 13.67
CA TYR A 105 0.07 -14.98 13.79
C TYR A 105 1.09 -15.66 14.71
N SER A 106 0.65 -16.15 15.88
CA SER A 106 1.54 -16.84 16.83
C SER A 106 2.23 -18.03 16.19
N LEU A 107 1.49 -18.82 15.41
CA LEU A 107 2.03 -19.98 14.71
C LEU A 107 2.95 -19.58 13.55
N ALA A 108 2.55 -18.60 12.73
CA ALA A 108 3.37 -18.14 11.61
C ALA A 108 4.70 -17.54 12.11
N ARG A 109 4.66 -16.78 13.22
CA ARG A 109 5.83 -16.18 13.85
C ARG A 109 6.79 -17.24 14.38
N SER A 110 6.30 -18.29 15.04
CA SER A 110 7.18 -19.35 15.56
C SER A 110 7.89 -20.10 14.43
N TYR A 111 7.19 -20.41 13.33
CA TYR A 111 7.82 -21.00 12.15
C TYR A 111 8.84 -20.06 11.51
N TYR A 112 8.54 -18.76 11.40
CA TYR A 112 9.48 -17.79 10.86
C TYR A 112 10.78 -17.74 11.68
N HIS A 113 10.70 -17.68 13.01
CA HIS A 113 11.89 -17.70 13.87
C HIS A 113 12.71 -18.98 13.76
N LEU A 114 12.05 -20.13 13.57
CA LEU A 114 12.72 -21.41 13.40
C LEU A 114 13.45 -21.51 12.06
N LEU A 115 12.84 -21.00 10.99
CA LEU A 115 13.37 -21.11 9.62
C LEU A 115 14.41 -20.03 9.28
N PHE A 116 14.29 -18.87 9.92
CA PHE A 116 15.12 -17.69 9.65
C PHE A 116 15.74 -17.17 10.96
N PRO A 117 16.58 -17.98 11.64
CA PRO A 117 17.16 -17.58 12.93
C PRO A 117 18.14 -16.40 12.78
N ASN A 118 18.78 -16.26 11.62
CA ASN A 118 19.87 -15.31 11.39
C ASN A 118 19.44 -13.97 10.76
N ASP A 119 18.14 -13.76 10.53
CA ASP A 119 17.63 -12.48 10.02
C ASP A 119 17.94 -11.35 11.02
N THR A 120 18.28 -10.18 10.47
CA THR A 120 18.53 -8.98 11.27
C THR A 120 17.27 -8.54 12.02
N ASP A 121 17.44 -7.78 13.11
CA ASP A 121 16.30 -7.29 13.88
C ASP A 121 15.33 -6.43 13.06
N GLU A 122 15.86 -5.67 12.09
CA GLU A 122 15.05 -4.85 11.18
C GLU A 122 14.21 -5.71 10.23
N GLU A 123 14.82 -6.71 9.60
CA GLU A 123 14.11 -7.66 8.73
C GLU A 123 13.05 -8.43 9.53
N ARG A 124 13.41 -8.90 10.72
CA ARG A 124 12.52 -9.61 11.62
C ARG A 124 11.30 -8.77 11.98
N ALA A 125 11.50 -7.52 12.38
CA ALA A 125 10.40 -6.60 12.71
C ALA A 125 9.48 -6.36 11.50
N ARG A 126 10.06 -6.19 10.31
CA ARG A 126 9.30 -6.00 9.05
C ARG A 126 8.45 -7.23 8.72
N ILE A 127 9.03 -8.42 8.78
CA ILE A 127 8.33 -9.68 8.47
C ILE A 127 7.26 -9.97 9.52
N GLU A 128 7.57 -9.82 10.81
CA GLU A 128 6.57 -10.02 11.87
C GLU A 128 5.38 -9.08 11.71
N GLN A 129 5.59 -7.83 11.31
CA GLN A 129 4.48 -6.91 11.04
C GLN A 129 3.61 -7.38 9.87
N LEU A 130 4.21 -7.87 8.78
CA LEU A 130 3.48 -8.44 7.65
C LEU A 130 2.73 -9.72 8.03
N LEU A 131 3.33 -10.59 8.83
CA LEU A 131 2.69 -11.80 9.35
C LEU A 131 1.52 -11.44 10.26
N LEU A 132 1.69 -10.45 11.14
CA LEU A 132 0.64 -9.98 12.03
C LEU A 132 -0.58 -9.51 11.21
N PHE A 133 -0.36 -8.60 10.26
CA PHE A 133 -1.46 -8.06 9.47
C PHE A 133 -2.09 -9.11 8.55
N SER A 134 -1.29 -9.95 7.89
CA SER A 134 -1.83 -10.97 6.97
C SER A 134 -2.63 -12.05 7.70
N SER A 135 -2.22 -12.42 8.92
CA SER A 135 -2.94 -13.39 9.74
C SER A 135 -4.35 -12.91 10.11
N HIS A 136 -4.50 -11.62 10.44
CA HIS A 136 -5.81 -11.03 10.74
C HIS A 136 -6.70 -10.89 9.52
N LEU A 137 -6.13 -10.78 8.32
CA LEU A 137 -6.86 -10.64 7.06
C LEU A 137 -7.06 -11.98 6.32
N ARG A 138 -6.54 -13.09 6.85
CA ARG A 138 -6.55 -14.40 6.19
C ARG A 138 -7.94 -14.86 5.78
N MET A 139 -8.95 -14.52 6.58
CA MET A 139 -10.34 -14.93 6.39
C MET A 139 -11.20 -13.89 5.67
N LEU A 140 -10.61 -12.79 5.19
CA LEU A 140 -11.37 -11.67 4.62
C LEU A 140 -12.37 -12.10 3.55
N GLY A 141 -11.94 -12.93 2.59
CA GLY A 141 -12.79 -13.32 1.47
C GLY A 141 -13.94 -14.27 1.83
N HIS A 142 -13.92 -14.91 3.00
CA HIS A 142 -15.05 -15.73 3.46
C HIS A 142 -16.30 -14.90 3.75
N TYR A 143 -16.14 -13.59 3.96
CA TYR A 143 -17.26 -12.66 4.02
C TYR A 143 -18.02 -12.57 2.69
N ILE A 144 -17.35 -12.83 1.56
CA ILE A 144 -17.91 -12.72 0.21
C ILE A 144 -18.41 -14.09 -0.28
N ASP A 145 -17.54 -15.09 -0.26
CA ASP A 145 -17.83 -16.45 -0.71
C ASP A 145 -16.83 -17.44 -0.09
N GLU A 146 -17.30 -18.63 0.26
CA GLU A 146 -16.47 -19.64 0.92
C GLU A 146 -15.58 -20.39 -0.08
N GLU A 147 -16.10 -20.72 -1.27
CA GLU A 147 -15.39 -21.53 -2.27
C GLU A 147 -14.16 -20.80 -2.84
N HIS A 148 -14.30 -19.49 -3.07
CA HIS A 148 -13.28 -18.64 -3.66
C HIS A 148 -12.69 -17.61 -2.68
N ALA A 149 -12.85 -17.82 -1.37
CA ALA A 149 -12.43 -16.88 -0.32
C ALA A 149 -11.01 -16.34 -0.53
N HIS A 150 -10.04 -17.20 -0.86
CA HIS A 150 -8.67 -16.77 -1.10
C HIS A 150 -8.52 -15.79 -2.29
N ALA A 151 -9.29 -15.98 -3.37
CA ALA A 151 -9.31 -15.06 -4.50
C ALA A 151 -9.95 -13.72 -4.14
N HIS A 152 -11.02 -13.75 -3.35
CA HIS A 152 -11.67 -12.54 -2.84
C HIS A 152 -10.77 -11.76 -1.87
N THR A 153 -10.06 -12.44 -0.96
CA THR A 153 -9.04 -11.80 -0.10
C THR A 153 -8.00 -11.07 -0.94
N LEU A 154 -7.44 -11.73 -1.96
CA LEU A 154 -6.45 -11.13 -2.87
C LEU A 154 -7.04 -9.90 -3.58
N ASN A 155 -8.21 -10.05 -4.18
CA ASN A 155 -8.87 -9.00 -4.97
C ASN A 155 -9.19 -7.78 -4.12
N VAL A 156 -9.71 -7.95 -2.90
CA VAL A 156 -10.00 -6.83 -2.01
C VAL A 156 -8.72 -6.10 -1.64
N LEU A 157 -7.67 -6.82 -1.24
CA LEU A 157 -6.42 -6.18 -0.79
C LEU A 157 -5.65 -5.49 -1.92
N ILE A 158 -5.72 -6.00 -3.16
CA ILE A 158 -5.08 -5.39 -4.34
C ILE A 158 -5.88 -4.23 -4.94
N ASN A 159 -7.20 -4.15 -4.70
CA ASN A 159 -8.03 -3.09 -5.27
C ASN A 159 -8.45 -2.01 -4.26
N ARG A 160 -8.47 -2.32 -2.96
CA ARG A 160 -8.81 -1.36 -1.92
C ARG A 160 -7.65 -0.51 -1.45
N SER A 161 -7.85 0.79 -1.22
CA SER A 161 -6.85 1.64 -0.59
C SER A 161 -6.48 1.14 0.81
N LEU A 162 -5.19 0.89 1.04
CA LEU A 162 -4.64 0.52 2.33
C LEU A 162 -3.73 1.66 2.81
N ASP A 163 -4.27 2.54 3.64
CA ASP A 163 -3.55 3.73 4.08
C ASP A 163 -2.29 3.35 4.89
N GLY A 164 -1.20 4.07 4.64
CA GLY A 164 0.09 3.82 5.29
C GLY A 164 0.90 2.64 4.73
N PHE A 165 0.35 1.84 3.80
CA PHE A 165 1.09 0.76 3.13
C PHE A 165 1.74 1.25 1.84
N THR A 166 2.99 0.87 1.61
CA THR A 166 3.62 1.01 0.28
C THR A 166 3.00 0.03 -0.72
N HIS A 167 3.26 0.23 -2.01
CA HIS A 167 2.78 -0.69 -3.05
C HIS A 167 3.32 -2.11 -2.85
N GLU A 168 4.62 -2.22 -2.56
CA GLU A 168 5.27 -3.50 -2.26
C GLU A 168 4.62 -4.19 -1.06
N GLU A 169 4.48 -3.49 0.07
CA GLU A 169 3.86 -4.06 1.28
C GLU A 169 2.41 -4.49 1.05
N ARG A 170 1.66 -3.74 0.24
CA ARG A 170 0.29 -4.11 -0.12
C ARG A 170 0.24 -5.41 -0.91
N ILE A 171 1.13 -5.59 -1.88
CA ILE A 171 1.23 -6.84 -2.64
C ILE A 171 1.64 -7.98 -1.69
N SER A 172 2.69 -7.79 -0.88
CA SER A 172 3.13 -8.79 0.11
C SER A 172 2.00 -9.20 1.04
N LEU A 173 1.27 -8.22 1.59
CA LEU A 173 0.13 -8.45 2.46
C LEU A 173 -0.98 -9.24 1.75
N ALA A 174 -1.33 -8.86 0.51
CA ALA A 174 -2.37 -9.53 -0.25
C ALA A 174 -2.00 -10.98 -0.58
N LEU A 175 -0.75 -11.23 -0.96
CA LEU A 175 -0.24 -12.57 -1.26
C LEU A 175 -0.20 -13.45 -0.01
N LEU A 176 0.32 -12.94 1.12
CA LEU A 176 0.36 -13.68 2.38
C LEU A 176 -1.06 -14.00 2.88
N SER A 177 -1.98 -13.03 2.84
CA SER A 177 -3.35 -13.21 3.34
C SER A 177 -4.20 -14.14 2.47
N SER A 178 -3.87 -14.27 1.19
CA SER A 178 -4.59 -15.15 0.25
C SER A 178 -3.88 -16.47 -0.03
N PHE A 179 -2.75 -16.72 0.63
CA PHE A 179 -1.94 -17.90 0.37
C PHE A 179 -2.69 -19.18 0.77
N THR A 180 -2.72 -20.14 -0.15
CA THR A 180 -3.31 -21.47 0.05
C THR A 180 -2.33 -22.57 -0.27
N SER A 181 -1.71 -22.53 -1.45
CA SER A 181 -0.66 -23.47 -1.82
C SER A 181 0.37 -22.87 -2.79
N ILE A 182 1.57 -23.43 -2.76
CA ILE A 182 2.70 -23.02 -3.63
C ILE A 182 2.33 -23.15 -5.11
N LYS A 183 1.59 -24.22 -5.50
CA LYS A 183 1.13 -24.43 -6.88
C LYS A 183 0.20 -23.30 -7.36
N ARG A 184 -0.72 -22.83 -6.51
CA ARG A 184 -1.64 -21.73 -6.88
C ARG A 184 -0.96 -20.37 -6.87
N LEU A 185 0.01 -20.16 -5.97
CA LEU A 185 0.79 -18.92 -5.92
C LEU A 185 1.52 -18.68 -7.24
N ARG A 186 2.26 -19.68 -7.74
CA ARG A 186 3.02 -19.60 -9.00
C ARG A 186 2.15 -19.27 -10.21
N LYS A 187 0.91 -19.76 -10.25
CA LYS A 187 -0.05 -19.47 -11.33
C LYS A 187 -0.54 -18.02 -11.30
N LYS A 188 -0.71 -17.43 -10.11
CA LYS A 188 -1.24 -16.06 -9.95
C LYS A 188 -0.16 -14.98 -10.04
N SER A 189 1.07 -15.25 -9.58
CA SER A 189 2.19 -14.32 -9.70
C SER A 189 2.69 -14.13 -11.15
N ALA A 190 2.24 -14.97 -12.09
CA ALA A 190 2.53 -14.83 -13.51
C ALA A 190 1.48 -13.98 -14.27
N THR A 191 0.41 -13.56 -13.60
CA THR A 191 -0.73 -12.84 -14.21
C THR A 191 -0.92 -11.43 -13.66
N VAL A 192 -0.11 -11.04 -12.66
CA VAL A 192 -0.01 -9.68 -12.10
C VAL A 192 1.29 -9.08 -12.58
#